data_AF-A0A7X2ZVC7-F1
#
_entry.id   AF-A0A7X2ZVC7-F1
#
_cell.length_a   1.000
_cell.length_b   1.000
_cell.length_c   1.000
_cell.angle_alpha   90.00
_cell.angle_beta   90.00
_cell.angle_gamma   90.00
#
_symmetry.space_group_name_H-M   'P 1'
#
loop_
_entity.id
_entity.type
_entity.pdbx_description
1 polymer ?
#
loop_
_entity_poly.entity_id
_entity_poly.type
_entity_poly.pdbx_seq_one_letter_code
_entity_poly.pdbx_strand_id
1 'polypeptide(L)'
;MKIQEKNIAPDGVVNIETLIIDIKSMISSYSREPNLVRSLNSIISKLNTIREILHYNHRLPMQQIEERIKEICKEDKYLNGVEIRINFTKKFGEIDETKIGRLTANV
;
A
#
# COMPACT_ATOMS: atom_id res chain seq x y z
N MET A 1 13.27 2.50 23.17
CA MET A 1 13.71 2.18 21.80
C MET A 1 12.96 3.09 20.84
N LYS A 2 13.63 3.98 20.10
CA LYS A 2 12.97 4.77 19.06
C LYS A 2 12.76 3.84 17.86
N ILE A 3 11.50 3.46 17.62
CA ILE A 3 11.12 2.76 16.39
C ILE A 3 11.40 3.73 15.26
N GLN A 4 12.37 3.42 14.40
CA GLN A 4 12.53 4.13 13.14
C GLN A 4 11.22 3.92 12.37
N GLU A 5 10.47 5.00 12.16
CA GLU A 5 9.36 5.00 11.22
C GLU A 5 9.95 4.68 9.85
N LYS A 6 9.95 3.38 9.51
CA LYS A 6 10.14 2.95 8.13
C LYS A 6 9.05 3.69 7.38
N ASN A 7 9.43 4.49 6.39
CA ASN A 7 8.48 5.22 5.57
C ASN A 7 7.72 4.16 4.76
N ILE A 8 6.58 3.72 5.29
CA ILE A 8 5.84 2.59 4.75
C ILE A 8 5.00 3.11 3.60
N ALA A 9 5.53 2.99 2.39
CA ALA A 9 4.77 3.27 1.18
C ALA A 9 3.68 2.20 0.97
N PRO A 10 2.53 2.55 0.37
CA PRO A 10 1.50 1.58 0.01
C PRO A 10 2.04 0.49 -0.93
N ASP A 11 1.47 -0.70 -0.85
CA ASP A 11 1.83 -1.82 -1.73
C ASP A 11 1.71 -1.40 -3.20
N GLY A 12 2.74 -1.72 -3.99
CA GLY A 12 2.81 -1.38 -5.41
C GLY A 12 3.39 0.01 -5.72
N VAL A 13 3.55 0.91 -4.75
CA VAL A 13 4.19 2.22 -5.00
C VAL A 13 5.64 2.05 -5.46
N VAL A 14 6.41 1.18 -4.79
CA VAL A 14 7.80 0.88 -5.18
C VAL A 14 7.86 0.37 -6.63
N ASN A 15 6.97 -0.54 -7.01
CA ASN A 15 6.93 -1.09 -8.36
C ASN A 15 6.60 -0.01 -9.41
N ILE A 16 5.67 0.91 -9.09
CA ILE A 16 5.35 2.04 -9.97
C ILE A 16 6.53 3.01 -10.09
N GLU A 17 7.24 3.29 -9.00
CA GLU A 17 8.43 4.15 -9.03
C GLU A 17 9.55 3.55 -9.88
N THR A 18 9.82 2.25 -9.74
CA THR A 18 10.78 1.53 -10.60
C THR A 18 10.36 1.61 -12.07
N LEU A 19 9.10 1.35 -12.40
CA LEU A 19 8.58 1.47 -13.77
C LEU A 19 8.74 2.87 -14.35
N ILE A 20 8.50 3.93 -13.56
CA ILE A 20 8.70 5.31 -13.99
C ILE A 20 10.18 5.56 -14.31
N ILE A 21 11.11 5.06 -13.49
CA ILE A 21 12.56 5.20 -13.71
C ILE A 21 12.96 4.51 -15.01
N ASP A 22 12.52 3.27 -15.21
CA ASP A 22 12.84 2.49 -16.41
C ASP A 22 12.34 3.18 -17.69
N ILE A 23 11.11 3.70 -17.67
CA ILE A 23 10.54 4.40 -18.84
C ILE A 23 11.27 5.73 -19.10
N LYS A 24 11.70 6.46 -18.06
CA LYS A 24 12.53 7.66 -18.23
C LYS A 24 13.88 7.33 -18.87
N SER A 25 14.47 6.19 -18.51
CA SER A 25 15.69 5.68 -19.15
C SER A 25 15.43 5.38 -20.63
N MET A 26 14.31 4.73 -20.97
CA MET A 26 13.92 4.49 -22.35
C MET A 26 13.74 5.78 -23.16
N ILE A 27 13.11 6.81 -22.59
CA ILE A 27 12.96 8.12 -23.25
C ILE A 27 14.33 8.71 -23.64
N SER A 28 15.32 8.55 -22.78
CA SER A 28 16.69 9.02 -23.05
C SER A 28 17.32 8.25 -24.21
N SER A 29 17.14 6.93 -24.25
CA SER A 29 17.63 6.04 -25.32
C SER A 29 16.95 6.26 -26.68
N TYR A 30 15.65 6.62 -26.68
CA TYR A 30 14.85 6.81 -27.89
C TYR A 30 14.56 8.28 -28.20
N SER A 31 15.39 9.20 -27.71
CA SER A 31 15.19 10.66 -27.84
C SER A 31 15.04 11.16 -29.29
N ARG A 32 15.51 10.40 -30.27
CA ARG A 32 15.40 10.71 -31.72
C ARG A 32 14.07 10.28 -32.35
N GLU A 33 13.20 9.61 -31.60
CA GLU A 33 11.90 9.11 -32.07
C GLU A 33 10.75 9.86 -31.37
N PRO A 34 10.34 11.04 -31.89
CA PRO A 34 9.42 11.94 -31.17
C PRO A 34 8.05 11.32 -30.87
N ASN A 35 7.53 10.45 -31.75
CA ASN A 35 6.26 9.75 -31.54
C ASN A 35 6.34 8.70 -30.42
N LEU A 36 7.48 7.99 -30.34
CA LEU A 36 7.73 7.03 -29.28
C LEU A 36 7.90 7.76 -27.94
N VAL A 37 8.72 8.81 -27.90
CA VAL A 37 8.90 9.66 -26.72
C VAL A 37 7.56 10.23 -26.22
N ARG A 38 6.69 10.70 -27.12
CA ARG A 38 5.35 11.19 -26.75
C ARG A 38 4.49 10.08 -26.11
N SER A 39 4.56 8.87 -26.65
CA SER A 39 3.83 7.72 -26.11
C SER A 39 4.34 7.31 -24.74
N LEU A 40 5.66 7.25 -24.55
CA LEU A 40 6.31 6.96 -23.26
C LEU A 40 5.98 8.02 -22.20
N ASN A 41 5.97 9.30 -22.57
CA ASN A 41 5.54 10.39 -21.69
C ASN A 41 4.07 10.27 -21.26
N SER A 42 3.18 9.82 -22.17
CA SER A 42 1.79 9.55 -21.82
C SER A 42 1.66 8.43 -20.79
N ILE A 43 2.48 7.37 -20.92
CA ILE A 43 2.52 6.27 -19.95
C ILE A 43 3.03 6.76 -18.59
N ILE A 44 4.11 7.56 -18.56
CA ILE A 44 4.61 8.16 -17.31
C ILE A 44 3.53 9.00 -16.63
N SER A 45 2.78 9.81 -17.39
CA SER A 45 1.70 10.62 -16.82
C SER A 45 0.63 9.76 -16.16
N LYS A 46 0.21 8.66 -16.79
CA LYS A 46 -0.75 7.71 -16.21
C LYS A 46 -0.19 7.03 -14.95
N LEU A 47 1.08 6.61 -14.98
CA LEU A 47 1.74 5.99 -13.82
C LEU A 47 1.86 6.96 -12.64
N ASN A 48 2.15 8.23 -12.89
CA ASN A 48 2.15 9.26 -11.84
C ASN A 48 0.77 9.43 -11.21
N THR A 49 -0.29 9.44 -12.00
CA THR A 49 -1.67 9.48 -11.48
C THR A 49 -1.98 8.25 -10.62
N ILE A 50 -1.58 7.04 -11.05
CA ILE A 50 -1.76 5.83 -10.23
C ILE A 50 -0.96 5.93 -8.93
N ARG A 51 0.28 6.42 -8.99
CA ARG A 51 1.11 6.67 -7.79
C ARG A 51 0.43 7.63 -6.82
N GLU A 52 -0.12 8.73 -7.32
CA GLU A 52 -0.90 9.70 -6.51
C GLU A 52 -2.14 9.06 -5.89
N ILE A 53 -2.87 8.22 -6.65
CA ILE A 53 -4.02 7.47 -6.13
C ILE A 53 -3.58 6.50 -5.03
N LEU A 54 -2.46 5.80 -5.19
CA LEU A 54 -1.93 4.89 -4.17
C LEU A 54 -1.54 5.65 -2.89
N HIS A 55 -0.95 6.85 -3.02
CA HIS A 55 -0.62 7.68 -1.86
C HIS A 55 -1.85 8.30 -1.19
N TYR A 56 -2.84 8.76 -1.97
CA TYR A 56 -4.05 9.41 -1.47
C TYR A 56 -5.04 8.42 -0.87
N ASN A 57 -5.20 7.28 -1.53
CA ASN A 57 -6.06 6.17 -1.11
C ASN A 57 -5.20 5.10 -0.45
N HIS A 58 -4.46 5.51 0.59
CA HIS A 58 -3.91 4.61 1.59
C HIS A 58 -5.09 3.85 2.21
N ARG A 59 -5.54 2.79 1.55
CA ARG A 59 -5.97 1.62 2.32
C ARG A 59 -4.74 1.34 3.15
N LEU A 60 -4.78 1.64 4.45
CA LEU A 60 -3.85 1.02 5.39
C LEU A 60 -3.82 -0.43 4.96
N PRO A 61 -2.69 -0.94 4.42
CA PRO A 61 -2.65 -2.29 3.92
C PRO A 61 -3.09 -3.13 5.09
N MET A 62 -4.21 -3.84 4.94
CA MET A 62 -4.81 -4.58 6.05
C MET A 62 -3.76 -5.46 6.72
N GLN A 63 -2.83 -5.98 5.90
CA GLN A 63 -1.62 -6.66 6.30
C GLN A 63 -0.76 -5.93 7.36
N GLN A 64 -0.59 -4.62 7.27
CA GLN A 64 0.18 -3.82 8.24
C GLN A 64 -0.59 -3.60 9.55
N ILE A 65 -1.90 -3.38 9.45
CA ILE A 65 -2.76 -3.34 10.64
C ILE A 65 -2.67 -4.70 11.34
N GLU A 66 -2.77 -5.80 10.59
CA GLU A 66 -2.67 -7.15 11.09
C GLU A 66 -1.31 -7.45 11.72
N GLU A 67 -0.20 -7.07 11.08
CA GLU A 67 1.15 -7.23 11.63
C GLU A 67 1.31 -6.46 12.94
N ARG A 68 0.85 -5.21 12.99
CA ARG A 68 0.95 -4.39 14.20
C ARG A 68 0.10 -4.93 15.34
N ILE A 69 -1.09 -5.43 15.02
CA ILE A 69 -1.96 -6.13 15.99
C ILE A 69 -1.27 -7.39 16.52
N LYS A 70 -0.64 -8.20 15.64
CA LYS A 70 0.11 -9.40 16.06
C LYS A 70 1.28 -9.04 16.98
N GLU A 71 2.00 -7.95 16.71
CA GLU A 71 3.07 -7.47 17.59
C GLU A 71 2.56 -7.11 18.98
N ILE A 72 1.48 -6.34 19.06
CA ILE A 72 0.84 -5.98 20.35
C ILE A 72 0.41 -7.24 21.10
N CYS A 73 -0.21 -8.21 20.41
CA CYS A 73 -0.61 -9.47 21.03
C CYS A 73 0.58 -10.30 21.54
N LYS A 74 1.76 -10.18 20.92
CA LYS A 74 2.99 -10.87 21.36
C LYS A 74 3.69 -10.23 22.55
N GLU A 75 3.40 -8.98 22.87
CA GLU A 75 3.97 -8.31 24.04
C GLU A 75 3.39 -8.85 25.37
N ASP A 76 2.15 -9.35 25.35
CA ASP A 76 1.50 -9.94 26.51
C ASP A 76 1.71 -11.46 26.57
N LYS A 77 2.58 -11.88 27.50
CA LYS A 77 2.98 -13.29 27.71
C LYS A 77 1.86 -14.18 28.25
N TYR A 78 0.72 -13.62 28.64
CA TYR A 78 -0.40 -14.36 29.22
C TYR A 78 -1.54 -14.61 28.21
N LEU A 79 -1.46 -14.03 27.00
CA LEU A 79 -2.43 -14.25 25.94
C LEU A 79 -2.24 -15.62 25.29
N ASN A 80 -3.19 -16.53 25.49
CA ASN A 80 -3.24 -17.83 24.82
C ASN A 80 -4.17 -17.76 23.60
N GLY A 81 -3.68 -17.13 22.53
CA GLY A 81 -4.42 -16.94 21.29
C GLY A 81 -5.50 -15.86 21.38
N VAL A 82 -5.56 -15.00 20.36
CA VAL A 82 -6.54 -13.90 20.30
C VAL A 82 -7.29 -13.96 18.98
N GLU A 83 -8.62 -13.91 19.05
CA GLU A 83 -9.48 -13.68 17.90
C GLU A 83 -9.88 -12.21 17.86
N ILE A 84 -9.54 -11.52 16.76
CA ILE A 84 -9.83 -10.11 16.57
C ILE A 84 -10.78 -9.96 15.39
N ARG A 85 -11.92 -9.32 15.64
CA ARG A 85 -12.90 -8.95 14.61
C ARG A 85 -12.73 -7.49 14.23
N ILE A 86 -12.50 -7.24 12.95
CA ILE A 86 -12.34 -5.91 12.40
C ILE A 86 -13.61 -5.58 11.61
N ASN A 87 -14.37 -4.62 12.15
CA ASN A 87 -15.60 -4.13 11.54
C ASN A 87 -15.30 -2.85 10.76
N PHE A 88 -15.74 -2.78 9.51
CA PHE A 88 -15.61 -1.58 8.68
C PHE A 88 -16.90 -0.78 8.75
N THR A 89 -16.79 0.55 8.87
CA THR A 89 -17.95 1.44 8.88
C THR A 89 -18.04 2.25 7.59
N LYS A 90 -19.26 2.48 7.12
CA LYS A 90 -19.56 3.44 6.07
C LYS A 90 -19.48 4.87 6.61
N LYS A 91 -19.59 5.85 5.71
CA LYS A 91 -19.53 7.30 6.01
C LYS A 91 -20.50 7.78 7.10
N PHE A 92 -21.52 7.00 7.42
CA PHE A 92 -22.55 7.31 8.43
C PHE A 92 -22.50 6.39 9.67
N GLY A 93 -21.41 5.66 9.88
CA GLY A 93 -21.23 4.80 11.05
C GLY A 93 -21.96 3.46 10.99
N GLU A 94 -22.72 3.19 9.91
CA GLU A 94 -23.28 1.87 9.65
C GLU A 94 -22.16 0.86 9.41
N ILE A 95 -22.20 -0.27 10.14
CA ILE A 95 -21.28 -1.38 9.94
C ILE A 95 -21.56 -2.00 8.56
N ASP A 96 -20.52 -2.10 7.74
CA ASP A 96 -20.57 -2.78 6.47
C ASP A 96 -20.37 -4.28 6.69
N GLU A 97 -21.45 -5.02 6.97
CA GLU A 97 -21.42 -6.47 7.22
C GLU A 97 -20.85 -7.29 6.05
N THR A 98 -20.78 -6.72 4.84
CA THR A 98 -20.15 -7.37 3.67
C THR A 98 -18.63 -7.39 3.76
N LYS A 99 -18.03 -6.62 4.66
CA LYS A 99 -16.60 -6.53 4.88
C LYS A 99 -16.32 -6.84 6.35
N ILE A 100 -15.97 -8.10 6.62
CA ILE A 100 -15.56 -8.55 7.95
C ILE A 100 -14.14 -9.10 7.84
N GLY A 101 -13.22 -8.55 8.61
CA GLY A 101 -11.88 -9.11 8.79
C GLY A 101 -11.83 -9.98 10.05
N ARG A 102 -11.35 -11.20 9.94
CA ARG A 102 -11.08 -12.09 11.09
C ARG A 102 -9.59 -12.37 11.16
N LEU A 103 -8.94 -11.94 12.24
CA LEU A 103 -7.53 -12.20 12.48
C LEU A 103 -7.39 -13.16 13.67
N THR A 104 -6.69 -14.26 13.46
CA THR A 104 -6.23 -15.14 14.53
C THR A 104 -4.75 -14.89 14.76
N ALA A 105 -4.41 -14.36 15.93
CA ALA A 105 -3.03 -14.25 16.36
C ALA A 105 -2.72 -15.46 17.26
N ASN A 106 -1.94 -16.41 16.74
CA ASN A 106 -1.28 -17.40 17.58
C ASN A 106 -0.08 -16.70 18.22
N VAL A 107 -0.19 -16.46 19.53
CA VAL A 107 0.84 -15.82 20.35
C VAL A 107 1.86 -16.87 20.78
#